data_AF-A0A840F4R7-F1
#
_entry.id   AF-A0A840F4R7-F1
#
_cell.length_a   1.000
_cell.length_b   1.000
_cell.length_c   1.000
_cell.angle_alpha   90.00
_cell.angle_beta   90.00
_cell.angle_gamma   90.00
#
_symmetry.space_group_name_H-M   'P 1'
#
loop_
_entity.id
_entity.type
_entity.pdbx_description
1 polymer ?
#
loop_
_entity_poly.entity_id
_entity_poly.type
_entity_poly.pdbx_seq_one_letter_code
_entity_poly.pdbx_strand_id
1 'polypeptide(L)'
;MTAEPLHVLIAAPGADVADVKKLLREMVAVAADAGAGSMHRGAGGESSRRTWAVFGELADRDGLDDNARAVEHDSLGRQAVRVAVDKIIAVGQTRIVRALHQGAVMEGSWGDEAAFVGTPAEAIDHMRTAPGYAPGPGDVVVIAGPDDLAPALVDYWQTVADLQVRLVDL
;
A
#
# COMPACT_ATOMS: atom_id res chain seq x y z
N MET A 1 -13.71 -23.28 10.72
CA MET A 1 -13.64 -22.09 9.84
C MET A 1 -12.22 -22.00 9.33
N THR A 2 -12.02 -21.97 8.01
CA THR A 2 -10.71 -21.63 7.42
C THR A 2 -10.40 -20.18 7.74
N ALA A 3 -9.17 -19.86 8.11
CA ALA A 3 -8.75 -18.47 8.30
C ALA A 3 -8.94 -17.68 6.99
N GLU A 4 -9.43 -16.45 7.08
CA GLU A 4 -9.53 -15.57 5.91
C GLU A 4 -8.13 -15.16 5.45
N PRO A 5 -7.86 -15.11 4.14
CA PRO A 5 -6.54 -14.70 3.66
C PRO A 5 -6.34 -13.19 3.76
N LEU A 6 -5.08 -12.77 3.80
CA LEU A 6 -4.65 -11.43 3.39
C LEU A 6 -4.72 -11.35 1.85
N HIS A 7 -5.49 -10.42 1.33
CA HIS A 7 -5.64 -10.22 -0.12
C HIS A 7 -4.56 -9.26 -0.61
N VAL A 8 -3.74 -9.69 -1.57
CA VAL A 8 -2.61 -8.90 -2.05
C VAL A 8 -2.70 -8.70 -3.56
N LEU A 9 -2.76 -7.44 -3.97
CA LEU A 9 -2.64 -7.00 -5.35
C LEU A 9 -1.22 -6.48 -5.58
N ILE A 10 -0.55 -6.98 -6.61
CA ILE A 10 0.83 -6.59 -6.93
C ILE A 10 0.82 -5.97 -8.31
N ALA A 11 1.35 -4.75 -8.43
CA ALA A 11 1.53 -4.12 -9.74
C ALA A 11 2.52 -4.92 -10.59
N ALA A 12 2.26 -4.98 -11.91
CA ALA A 12 3.16 -5.65 -12.84
C ALA A 12 4.57 -5.02 -12.81
N PRO A 13 5.64 -5.80 -13.07
CA PRO A 13 6.99 -5.26 -13.21
C PRO A 13 7.03 -4.09 -14.21
N GLY A 14 7.69 -2.99 -13.84
CA GLY A 14 7.75 -1.80 -14.68
C GLY A 14 6.44 -0.99 -14.75
N ALA A 15 5.53 -1.17 -13.80
CA ALA A 15 4.35 -0.31 -13.65
C ALA A 15 4.76 1.16 -13.37
N ASP A 16 4.09 2.07 -14.07
CA ASP A 16 4.20 3.51 -13.83
C ASP A 16 3.10 3.99 -12.87
N VAL A 17 3.09 5.29 -12.56
CA VAL A 17 2.07 5.91 -11.70
C VAL A 17 0.66 5.71 -12.25
N ALA A 18 0.45 5.78 -13.56
CA ALA A 18 -0.87 5.65 -14.15
C ALA A 18 -1.45 4.23 -13.96
N ASP A 19 -0.60 3.22 -14.05
CA ASP A 19 -0.98 1.83 -13.79
C ASP A 19 -1.31 1.59 -12.32
N VAL A 20 -0.50 2.09 -11.38
CA VAL A 20 -0.78 1.94 -9.95
C VAL A 20 -2.07 2.67 -9.56
N LYS A 21 -2.36 3.81 -10.20
CA LYS A 21 -3.65 4.51 -10.03
C LYS A 21 -4.84 3.71 -10.54
N LYS A 22 -4.69 2.85 -11.57
CA LYS A 22 -5.74 1.90 -11.99
C LYS A 22 -5.90 0.80 -10.94
N LEU A 23 -4.78 0.25 -10.48
CA LEU A 23 -4.76 -0.80 -9.46
C LEU A 23 -5.42 -0.37 -8.14
N LEU A 24 -5.21 0.88 -7.73
CA LEU A 24 -5.92 1.47 -6.58
C LEU A 24 -7.44 1.52 -6.75
N ARG A 25 -7.94 1.70 -7.98
CA ARG A 25 -9.40 1.66 -8.24
C ARG A 25 -9.92 0.23 -8.24
N GLU A 26 -9.14 -0.73 -8.73
CA GLU A 26 -9.48 -2.14 -8.72
C GLU A 26 -9.49 -2.71 -7.29
N MET A 27 -8.53 -2.29 -6.46
CA MET A 27 -8.49 -2.59 -5.03
C MET A 27 -9.80 -2.23 -4.32
N VAL A 28 -10.49 -1.14 -4.70
CA VAL A 28 -11.76 -0.76 -4.08
C VAL A 28 -12.82 -1.84 -4.24
N ALA A 29 -12.89 -2.50 -5.40
CA ALA A 29 -13.82 -3.61 -5.63
C ALA A 29 -13.45 -4.82 -4.76
N VAL A 30 -12.16 -5.16 -4.71
CA VAL A 30 -11.66 -6.25 -3.85
C VAL A 30 -11.93 -5.98 -2.37
N ALA A 31 -11.74 -4.73 -1.93
CA ALA A 31 -12.03 -4.30 -0.56
C ALA A 31 -13.52 -4.36 -0.24
N ALA A 32 -14.40 -4.03 -1.19
CA ALA A 32 -15.84 -4.20 -1.03
C ALA A 32 -16.23 -5.67 -0.83
N ASP A 33 -15.70 -6.57 -1.67
CA ASP A 33 -15.99 -8.00 -1.58
C ASP A 33 -15.41 -8.64 -0.30
N ALA A 34 -14.24 -8.17 0.14
CA ALA A 34 -13.59 -8.62 1.38
C ALA A 34 -14.20 -7.98 2.65
N GLY A 35 -15.07 -6.97 2.50
CA GLY A 35 -15.58 -6.18 3.63
C GLY A 35 -14.47 -5.43 4.37
N ALA A 36 -13.45 -4.96 3.66
CA ALA A 36 -12.33 -4.18 4.17
C ALA A 36 -12.52 -2.68 3.91
N GLY A 37 -11.90 -1.84 4.73
CA GLY A 37 -11.90 -0.39 4.54
C GLY A 37 -12.99 0.36 5.32
N SER A 38 -12.94 1.69 5.19
CA SER A 38 -13.72 2.61 6.04
C SER A 38 -15.23 2.44 5.99
N MET A 39 -15.79 2.05 4.84
CA MET A 39 -17.23 1.85 4.67
C MET A 39 -17.77 0.64 5.46
N HIS A 40 -16.90 -0.30 5.84
CA HIS A 40 -17.27 -1.51 6.57
C HIS A 40 -17.06 -1.38 8.09
N ARG A 41 -16.47 -0.28 8.56
CA ARG A 41 -16.31 0.02 9.99
C ARG A 41 -17.66 0.45 10.59
N GLY A 42 -18.35 -0.48 11.25
CA GLY A 42 -19.54 -0.16 12.03
C GLY A 42 -19.26 0.85 13.16
N ALA A 43 -20.32 1.46 13.70
CA ALA A 43 -20.24 2.48 14.76
C ALA A 43 -19.55 2.02 16.07
N GLY A 44 -19.30 0.71 16.22
CA GLY A 44 -18.57 0.10 17.34
C GLY A 44 -17.13 -0.34 17.02
N GLY A 45 -16.61 -0.10 15.81
CA GLY A 45 -15.23 -0.45 15.43
C GLY A 45 -14.95 -1.94 15.21
N GLU A 46 -15.99 -2.77 15.04
CA GLU A 46 -15.88 -4.24 15.04
C GLU A 46 -15.23 -4.85 13.78
N SER A 47 -15.27 -4.15 12.63
CA SER A 47 -14.51 -4.56 11.44
C SER A 47 -13.08 -4.06 11.56
N SER A 48 -12.15 -4.94 11.93
CA SER A 48 -10.72 -4.65 11.98
C SER A 48 -10.06 -4.59 10.60
N ARG A 49 -10.78 -4.97 9.53
CA ARG A 49 -10.22 -5.13 8.18
C ARG A 49 -9.91 -3.78 7.53
N ARG A 50 -8.69 -3.64 7.03
CA ARG A 50 -8.11 -2.41 6.49
C ARG A 50 -7.66 -2.57 5.05
N THR A 51 -7.56 -1.43 4.38
CA THR A 51 -6.91 -1.29 3.08
C THR A 51 -5.53 -0.68 3.26
N TRP A 52 -4.55 -1.22 2.54
CA TRP A 52 -3.16 -0.82 2.65
C TRP A 52 -2.56 -0.53 1.29
N ALA A 53 -1.68 0.46 1.23
CA ALA A 53 -0.83 0.74 0.08
C ALA A 53 0.63 0.74 0.50
N VAL A 54 1.46 -0.08 -0.15
CA VAL A 54 2.91 -0.10 0.05
C VAL A 54 3.59 0.23 -1.26
N PHE A 55 4.09 1.46 -1.38
CA PHE A 55 4.56 2.01 -2.65
C PHE A 55 6.02 2.44 -2.58
N GLY A 56 6.83 1.94 -3.51
CA GLY A 56 8.18 2.43 -3.76
C GLY A 56 8.24 3.36 -4.96
N GLU A 57 9.46 3.57 -5.46
CA GLU A 57 9.67 4.32 -6.71
C GLU A 57 9.15 3.51 -7.89
N LEU A 58 8.37 4.15 -8.76
CA LEU A 58 7.75 3.54 -9.93
C LEU A 58 8.52 3.84 -11.21
N ALA A 59 8.28 3.00 -12.22
CA ALA A 59 8.90 3.15 -13.53
C ALA A 59 8.51 4.48 -14.17
N ASP A 60 9.45 5.01 -14.95
CA ASP A 60 9.24 6.17 -15.80
C ASP A 60 9.36 5.72 -17.25
N ARG A 61 8.23 5.71 -17.94
CA ARG A 61 8.14 5.29 -19.36
C ARG A 61 8.40 6.44 -20.32
N ASP A 62 8.27 7.67 -19.83
CA ASP A 62 8.29 8.87 -20.65
C ASP A 62 9.65 9.61 -20.56
N GLY A 63 10.59 9.12 -19.74
CA GLY A 63 11.92 9.71 -19.57
C GLY A 63 11.86 11.08 -18.88
N LEU A 64 10.92 11.24 -17.96
CA LEU A 64 10.70 12.44 -17.17
C LEU A 64 11.88 12.75 -16.26
N ASP A 65 12.10 14.04 -16.01
CA ASP A 65 13.03 14.45 -14.97
C ASP A 65 12.50 14.11 -13.57
N ASP A 66 13.40 14.07 -12.59
CA ASP A 66 13.05 13.75 -11.21
C ASP A 66 12.01 14.72 -10.59
N ASN A 67 11.88 15.97 -11.07
CA ASN A 67 10.87 16.90 -10.55
C ASN A 67 9.48 16.48 -11.03
N ALA A 68 9.34 16.20 -12.32
CA ALA A 68 8.11 15.70 -12.91
C ALA A 68 7.71 14.36 -12.27
N ARG A 69 8.66 13.43 -12.11
CA ARG A 69 8.42 12.15 -11.42
C ARG A 69 7.96 12.36 -9.98
N ALA A 70 8.55 13.32 -9.25
CA ALA A 70 8.11 13.65 -7.89
C ALA A 70 6.67 14.19 -7.85
N VAL A 71 6.26 15.01 -8.82
CA VAL A 71 4.87 15.51 -8.92
C VAL A 71 3.89 14.36 -9.18
N GLU A 72 4.24 13.40 -10.03
CA GLU A 72 3.40 12.24 -10.29
C GLU A 72 3.25 11.34 -9.05
N HIS A 73 4.33 11.14 -8.30
CA HIS A 73 4.32 10.36 -7.07
C HIS A 73 3.55 11.06 -5.94
N ASP A 74 3.67 12.38 -5.77
CA ASP A 74 2.79 13.17 -4.89
C ASP A 74 1.32 12.96 -5.27
N SER A 75 1.00 13.05 -6.56
CA SER A 75 -0.37 12.83 -7.06
C SER A 75 -0.87 11.40 -6.77
N LEU A 76 0.00 10.40 -6.81
CA LEU A 76 -0.34 9.03 -6.40
C LEU A 76 -0.65 8.95 -4.91
N GLY A 77 0.19 9.55 -4.05
CA GLY A 77 -0.05 9.63 -2.61
C GLY A 77 -1.41 10.25 -2.28
N ARG A 78 -1.75 11.37 -2.93
CA ARG A 78 -3.07 11.99 -2.80
C ARG A 78 -4.20 11.08 -3.25
N GLN A 79 -4.03 10.38 -4.37
CA GLN A 79 -5.08 9.49 -4.87
C GLN A 79 -5.34 8.32 -3.91
N ALA A 80 -4.31 7.75 -3.28
CA ALA A 80 -4.47 6.68 -2.28
C ALA A 80 -5.40 7.13 -1.14
N VAL A 81 -5.22 8.36 -0.64
CA VAL A 81 -6.11 8.95 0.38
C VAL A 81 -7.52 9.15 -0.16
N ARG A 82 -7.67 9.67 -1.37
CA ARG A 82 -8.98 9.94 -1.99
C ARG A 82 -9.82 8.70 -2.24
N VAL A 83 -9.19 7.55 -2.49
CA VAL A 83 -9.88 6.26 -2.58
C VAL A 83 -10.04 5.57 -1.21
N ALA A 84 -9.75 6.30 -0.13
CA ALA A 84 -9.90 5.87 1.26
C ALA A 84 -9.04 4.66 1.66
N VAL A 85 -7.79 4.59 1.18
CA VAL A 85 -6.78 3.67 1.74
C VAL A 85 -6.55 4.02 3.21
N ASP A 86 -6.59 3.03 4.10
CA ASP A 86 -6.47 3.25 5.55
C ASP A 86 -5.04 3.46 6.02
N LYS A 87 -4.06 2.80 5.38
CA LYS A 87 -2.64 2.86 5.76
C LYS A 87 -1.74 2.90 4.53
N ILE A 88 -0.82 3.85 4.49
CA ILE A 88 0.12 4.04 3.37
C ILE A 88 1.55 3.92 3.89
N ILE A 89 2.39 3.13 3.21
CA ILE A 89 3.83 3.06 3.48
C ILE A 89 4.58 3.38 2.19
N ALA A 90 5.28 4.50 2.18
CA ALA A 90 6.19 4.89 1.10
C ALA A 90 7.58 4.31 1.37
N VAL A 91 8.14 3.54 0.42
CA VAL A 91 9.36 2.74 0.60
C VAL A 91 10.45 3.14 -0.39
N GLY A 92 11.50 3.79 0.08
CA GLY A 92 12.63 4.21 -0.74
C GLY A 92 13.28 5.49 -0.22
N GLN A 93 14.51 5.76 -0.66
CA GLN A 93 15.29 6.90 -0.14
C GLN A 93 15.25 8.14 -1.04
N THR A 94 14.65 8.04 -2.23
CA THR A 94 14.70 9.11 -3.23
C THR A 94 13.71 10.22 -2.90
N ARG A 95 13.96 11.41 -3.45
CA ARG A 95 13.04 12.55 -3.34
C ARG A 95 11.69 12.28 -4.00
N ILE A 96 11.64 11.36 -4.97
CA ILE A 96 10.44 10.96 -5.69
C ILE A 96 9.52 10.19 -4.74
N VAL A 97 10.04 9.19 -4.03
CA VAL A 97 9.27 8.46 -3.01
C VAL A 97 8.89 9.35 -1.83
N ARG A 98 9.77 10.27 -1.42
CA ARG A 98 9.43 11.26 -0.41
C ARG A 98 8.23 12.11 -0.83
N ALA A 99 8.13 12.50 -2.11
CA ALA A 99 6.99 13.24 -2.62
C ALA A 99 5.69 12.43 -2.55
N LEU A 100 5.72 11.12 -2.77
CA LEU A 100 4.58 10.22 -2.54
C LEU A 100 4.03 10.35 -1.12
N HIS A 101 4.91 10.20 -0.12
CA HIS A 101 4.53 10.33 1.28
C HIS A 101 3.96 11.74 1.59
N GLN A 102 4.60 12.80 1.10
CA GLN A 102 4.12 14.16 1.31
C GLN A 102 2.74 14.39 0.68
N GLY A 103 2.48 13.81 -0.50
CA GLY A 103 1.18 13.86 -1.15
C GLY A 103 0.09 13.24 -0.29
N ALA A 104 0.34 12.06 0.29
CA ALA A 104 -0.59 11.42 1.22
C ALA A 104 -0.84 12.27 2.48
N VAL A 105 0.23 12.77 3.12
CA VAL A 105 0.12 13.62 4.33
C VAL A 105 -0.68 14.89 4.05
N MET A 106 -0.38 15.58 2.94
CA MET A 106 -1.06 16.82 2.56
C MET A 106 -2.52 16.61 2.17
N GLU A 107 -2.91 15.42 1.71
CA GLU A 107 -4.29 15.11 1.36
C GLU A 107 -5.15 14.77 2.57
N GLY A 108 -4.56 14.28 3.65
CA GLY A 108 -5.31 13.96 4.86
C GLY A 108 -4.84 12.75 5.67
N SER A 109 -3.79 12.04 5.25
CA SER A 109 -3.23 10.94 6.06
C SER A 109 -2.28 11.49 7.12
N TRP A 110 -2.82 11.81 8.29
CA TRP A 110 -2.07 12.39 9.40
C TRP A 110 -1.75 11.33 10.46
N GLY A 111 -0.82 11.66 11.36
CA GLY A 111 -0.54 10.82 12.54
C GLY A 111 -0.01 9.44 12.15
N ASP A 112 -0.80 8.40 12.41
CA ASP A 112 -0.43 7.02 12.19
C ASP A 112 -0.90 6.48 10.83
N GLU A 113 -1.32 7.29 9.86
CA GLU A 113 -1.95 6.81 8.62
C GLU A 113 -1.01 6.74 7.40
N ALA A 114 0.10 7.47 7.43
CA ALA A 114 1.15 7.40 6.41
C ALA A 114 2.54 7.28 7.04
N ALA A 115 3.36 6.38 6.50
CA ALA A 115 4.74 6.15 6.90
C ALA A 115 5.70 6.30 5.71
N PHE A 116 6.94 6.70 5.99
CA PHE A 116 8.02 6.77 5.02
C PHE A 116 9.27 6.07 5.57
N VAL A 117 9.74 5.06 4.85
CA VAL A 117 10.88 4.21 5.21
C VAL A 117 11.81 4.05 4.01
N GLY A 118 13.07 3.72 4.25
CA GLY A 118 14.10 3.67 3.22
C GLY A 118 14.15 2.38 2.41
N THR A 119 13.72 1.24 2.98
CA THR A 119 13.90 -0.08 2.36
C THR A 119 12.73 -1.05 2.65
N PRO A 120 12.58 -2.15 1.88
CA PRO A 120 11.60 -3.20 2.19
C PRO A 120 11.80 -3.80 3.60
N ALA A 121 13.05 -3.95 4.04
CA ALA A 121 13.37 -4.42 5.39
C ALA A 121 12.90 -3.45 6.49
N GLU A 122 13.09 -2.14 6.27
CA GLU A 122 12.58 -1.11 7.19
C GLU A 122 11.04 -1.04 7.17
N ALA A 123 10.39 -1.32 6.03
CA ALA A 123 8.93 -1.44 5.97
C ALA A 123 8.43 -2.60 6.85
N ILE A 124 9.09 -3.76 6.77
CA ILE A 124 8.79 -4.92 7.63
C ILE A 124 9.02 -4.60 9.10
N ASP A 125 10.15 -3.95 9.44
CA ASP A 125 10.43 -3.56 10.82
C ASP A 125 9.39 -2.56 11.36
N HIS A 126 8.96 -1.62 10.51
CA HIS A 126 7.87 -0.70 10.84
C HIS A 126 6.56 -1.46 11.09
N MET A 127 6.18 -2.41 10.23
CA MET A 127 4.98 -3.22 10.43
C MET A 127 4.99 -4.04 11.73
N ARG A 128 6.18 -4.46 12.17
CA ARG A 128 6.37 -5.22 13.42
C ARG A 128 6.27 -4.36 14.67
N THR A 129 6.70 -3.11 14.60
CA THR A 129 6.97 -2.29 15.78
C THR A 129 5.98 -1.15 15.96
N ALA A 130 5.40 -0.63 14.88
CA ALA A 130 4.43 0.45 14.92
C ALA A 130 3.02 -0.08 15.24
N PRO A 131 2.36 0.40 16.31
CA PRO A 131 0.99 0.01 16.63
C PRO A 131 0.04 0.30 15.46
N GLY A 132 -0.80 -0.68 15.12
CA GLY A 132 -1.79 -0.54 14.05
C GLY A 132 -1.23 -0.56 12.62
N TYR A 133 0.06 -0.91 12.45
CA TYR A 133 0.75 -1.06 11.16
C TYR A 133 0.98 -2.53 10.74
N ALA A 134 0.15 -3.46 11.20
CA ALA A 134 0.25 -4.87 10.85
C ALA A 134 -0.95 -5.30 9.98
N PRO A 135 -0.77 -5.54 8.66
CA PRO A 135 -1.79 -6.18 7.85
C PRO A 135 -2.18 -7.56 8.42
N GLY A 136 -3.46 -7.89 8.38
CA GLY A 136 -3.99 -9.13 8.94
C GLY A 136 -5.00 -9.87 8.05
N PRO A 137 -5.59 -10.96 8.56
CA PRO A 137 -6.62 -11.71 7.86
C PRO A 137 -7.79 -10.83 7.39
N GLY A 138 -8.15 -10.94 6.11
CA GLY A 138 -9.23 -10.15 5.49
C GLY A 138 -8.84 -8.73 5.07
N ASP A 139 -7.63 -8.27 5.38
CA ASP A 139 -7.13 -7.00 4.84
C ASP A 139 -6.86 -7.10 3.33
N VAL A 140 -6.84 -5.95 2.68
CA VAL A 140 -6.49 -5.81 1.26
C VAL A 140 -5.26 -4.91 1.12
N VAL A 141 -4.23 -5.38 0.44
CA VAL A 141 -2.96 -4.66 0.27
C VAL A 141 -2.67 -4.49 -1.22
N VAL A 142 -2.30 -3.28 -1.62
CA VAL A 142 -1.71 -3.01 -2.93
C VAL A 142 -0.22 -2.74 -2.78
N ILE A 143 0.60 -3.43 -3.57
CA ILE A 143 2.05 -3.26 -3.59
C ILE A 143 2.50 -2.83 -4.98
N ALA A 144 3.34 -1.80 -5.06
CA ALA A 144 3.98 -1.38 -6.29
C ALA A 144 5.34 -0.73 -6.00
N GLY A 145 6.35 -0.99 -6.82
CA GLY A 145 7.69 -0.44 -6.57
C GLY A 145 8.79 -1.33 -7.14
N PRO A 146 10.00 -1.25 -6.60
CA PRO A 146 11.12 -2.09 -6.99
C PRO A 146 10.82 -3.59 -6.89
N ASP A 147 11.50 -4.39 -7.73
CA ASP A 147 11.23 -5.82 -7.91
C ASP A 147 11.36 -6.67 -6.62
N ASP A 148 12.12 -6.18 -5.63
CA ASP A 148 12.34 -6.86 -4.35
C ASP A 148 11.28 -6.53 -3.28
N LEU A 149 10.50 -5.46 -3.47
CA LEU A 149 9.54 -4.99 -2.46
C LEU A 149 8.42 -6.01 -2.20
N ALA A 150 7.71 -6.44 -3.25
CA ALA A 150 6.58 -7.35 -3.09
C ALA A 150 7.01 -8.75 -2.59
N PRO A 151 8.08 -9.38 -3.13
CA PRO A 151 8.58 -10.64 -2.61
C PRO A 151 8.97 -10.58 -1.14
N ALA A 152 9.64 -9.51 -0.69
CA ALA A 152 10.04 -9.36 0.71
C ALA A 152 8.84 -9.29 1.67
N LEU A 153 7.80 -8.53 1.30
CA LEU A 153 6.60 -8.39 2.13
C LEU A 153 5.78 -9.69 2.17
N VAL A 154 5.62 -10.35 1.03
CA VAL A 154 4.89 -11.64 0.93
C VAL A 154 5.60 -12.72 1.73
N ASP A 155 6.93 -12.84 1.61
CA ASP A 155 7.72 -13.79 2.39
C ASP A 155 7.57 -13.53 3.89
N TYR A 156 7.67 -12.27 4.33
CA TYR A 156 7.46 -11.89 5.72
C TYR A 156 6.07 -12.31 6.23
N TRP A 157 5.01 -12.00 5.48
CA TRP A 157 3.65 -12.33 5.90
C TRP A 157 3.42 -13.83 6.00
N GLN A 158 3.96 -14.61 5.06
CA GLN A 158 3.79 -16.06 5.03
C GLN A 158 4.64 -16.77 6.10
N THR A 159 5.89 -16.36 6.30
CA THR A 159 6.87 -17.13 7.09
C THR A 159 7.03 -16.64 8.51
N VAL A 160 6.80 -15.35 8.76
CA VAL A 160 7.01 -14.72 10.08
C VAL A 160 5.70 -14.30 10.72
N ALA A 161 4.78 -13.71 9.95
CA ALA A 161 3.47 -13.29 10.47
C ALA A 161 2.42 -14.42 10.43
N ASP A 162 2.74 -15.56 9.83
CA ASP A 162 1.87 -16.75 9.71
C ASP A 162 0.50 -16.44 9.08
N LEU A 163 0.50 -15.58 8.05
CA LEU A 163 -0.70 -15.18 7.31
C LEU A 163 -0.87 -16.04 6.06
N GLN A 164 -2.12 -16.45 5.80
CA GLN A 164 -2.49 -16.99 4.49
C GLN A 164 -2.56 -15.84 3.49
N VAL A 165 -1.61 -15.76 2.56
CA VAL A 165 -1.61 -14.74 1.51
C VAL A 165 -2.34 -15.26 0.27
N ARG A 166 -3.35 -14.51 -0.20
CA ARG A 166 -3.99 -14.72 -1.50
C ARG A 166 -3.56 -13.61 -2.44
N LEU A 167 -2.79 -13.97 -3.46
CA LEU A 167 -2.56 -13.08 -4.59
C LEU A 167 -3.86 -12.94 -5.38
N VAL A 168 -4.22 -11.71 -5.70
CA VAL A 168 -5.40 -11.37 -6.50
C VAL A 168 -4.91 -10.95 -7.87
N ASP A 169 -5.14 -11.81 -8.85
CA ASP A 169 -4.91 -11.51 -10.26
C ASP A 169 -6.09 -10.70 -10.80
N LEU A 170 -5.82 -9.71 -11.65
CA LEU A 170 -6.81 -8.85 -12.31
C LEU A 170 -6.75 -9.00 -13.83
#